data_AF-A0A927EEY9-F1
#
_entry.id   AF-A0A927EEY9-F1
#
_cell.length_a   1.000
_cell.length_b   1.000
_cell.length_c   1.000
_cell.angle_alpha   90.00
_cell.angle_beta   90.00
_cell.angle_gamma   90.00
#
_symmetry.space_group_name_H-M   'P 1'
#
loop_
_entity.id
_entity.type
_entity.pdbx_description
1 polymer ?
#
loop_
_entity_poly.entity_id
_entity_poly.type
_entity_poly.pdbx_seq_one_letter_code
_entity_poly.pdbx_strand_id
1 'polypeptide(L)' 'VFRWPEAEAALKARFAPKSLDGLKHTAKGINGDIHADAEYRAHLIGVMAKQAVAQATGKA' A
#
# COMPACT_ATOMS: atom_id res chain seq x y z
N VAL A 1 -3.42 -13.55 8.28
CA VAL A 1 -3.80 -12.12 8.07
C VAL A 1 -2.53 -11.34 7.72
N PHE A 2 -2.54 -10.54 6.65
CA PHE A 2 -1.42 -9.67 6.25
C PHE A 2 -1.51 -8.32 6.97
N ARG A 3 -0.38 -7.77 7.43
CA ARG A 3 -0.27 -6.44 8.03
C ARG A 3 0.97 -5.73 7.53
N TRP A 4 0.89 -4.42 7.40
CA TRP A 4 1.98 -3.58 6.93
C TRP A 4 2.31 -2.52 8.00
N PRO A 5 3.17 -2.85 8.98
CA PRO A 5 3.39 -2.02 10.17
C PRO A 5 3.87 -0.60 9.86
N GLU A 6 4.71 -0.43 8.84
CA GLU A 6 5.25 0.87 8.45
C GLU A 6 4.14 1.81 7.92
N ALA A 7 3.24 1.27 7.10
CA ALA A 7 2.08 2.03 6.62
C ALA A 7 1.09 2.33 7.75
N GLU A 8 0.86 1.38 8.67
CA GLU A 8 0.02 1.58 9.84
C GLU A 8 0.57 2.71 10.73
N ALA A 9 1.88 2.73 10.98
CA ALA A 9 2.53 3.77 11.77
C ALA A 9 2.40 5.15 11.09
N ALA A 10 2.62 5.23 9.78
CA ALA A 10 2.48 6.47 9.03
C ALA A 10 1.03 7.01 9.02
N LEU A 11 0.06 6.11 8.84
CA LEU A 11 -1.37 6.46 8.86
C LEU A 11 -1.88 6.82 10.26
N LYS A 12 -1.30 6.24 11.31
CA LYS A 12 -1.59 6.61 12.70
C LYS A 12 -1.11 8.02 13.03
N ALA A 13 0.06 8.42 12.52
CA ALA A 13 0.56 9.78 12.68
C ALA A 13 -0.29 10.80 11.91
N ARG A 14 -0.70 10.45 10.69
CA ARG A 14 -1.63 11.25 9.89
C ARG A 14 -2.37 10.37 8.90
N PHE A 15 -3.69 10.30 9.03
CA PHE A 15 -4.53 9.54 8.12
C PHE A 15 -4.78 10.31 6.81
N ALA A 16 -3.80 10.27 5.90
CA ALA A 16 -3.85 10.94 4.59
C ALA A 16 -3.06 10.13 3.53
N PRO A 17 -3.42 10.20 2.23
CA PRO A 17 -2.73 9.44 1.18
C PRO A 17 -1.22 9.75 1.10
N LYS A 18 -0.87 11.03 1.31
CA LYS A 18 0.52 11.51 1.32
C LYS A 18 1.38 10.85 2.41
N SER A 19 0.79 10.33 3.48
CA SER A 19 1.53 9.63 4.52
C SER A 19 2.13 8.31 4.03
N LEU A 20 1.65 7.78 2.90
CA LEU A 20 2.16 6.57 2.28
C LEU A 20 3.18 6.84 1.15
N ASP A 21 3.56 8.09 0.92
CA ASP A 21 4.55 8.44 -0.10
C ASP A 21 5.93 7.90 0.26
N GLY A 22 6.62 7.30 -0.72
CA GLY A 22 7.92 6.67 -0.53
C GLY A 22 7.89 5.29 0.13
N LEU A 23 6.79 4.87 0.76
CA LEU A 23 6.66 3.53 1.34
C LEU A 23 6.50 2.47 0.24
N LYS A 24 7.28 1.40 0.35
CA LYS A 24 7.22 0.23 -0.54
C LYS A 24 7.14 -1.03 0.29
N HIS A 25 6.26 -1.95 -0.09
CA HIS A 25 6.24 -3.28 0.49
C HIS A 25 7.23 -4.20 -0.24
N THR A 26 7.73 -5.22 0.45
CA THR A 26 8.62 -6.22 -0.15
C THR A 26 7.84 -7.16 -1.06
N ALA A 27 8.46 -7.60 -2.16
CA ALA A 27 7.92 -8.66 -3.02
C ALA A 27 8.06 -10.06 -2.42
N LYS A 28 8.78 -10.21 -1.29
CA LYS A 28 9.03 -11.51 -0.66
C LYS A 28 7.73 -12.15 -0.21
N GLY A 29 7.47 -13.36 -0.71
CA GLY A 29 6.27 -14.14 -0.36
C GLY A 29 5.01 -13.68 -1.09
N ILE A 30 5.12 -12.75 -2.05
CA ILE A 30 4.04 -12.42 -2.97
C ILE A 30 4.09 -13.35 -4.18
N ASN A 31 2.93 -13.85 -4.59
CA ASN A 31 2.82 -14.71 -5.76
C ASN A 31 3.11 -13.92 -7.05
N GLY A 32 3.89 -14.50 -7.96
CA GLY A 32 4.03 -14.03 -9.33
C GLY A 32 3.42 -15.06 -10.28
N ASP A 33 2.68 -14.63 -11.28
CA ASP A 33 2.02 -15.50 -12.27
C ASP A 33 2.00 -14.85 -13.66
N ILE A 34 1.27 -15.46 -14.60
CA ILE A 34 1.14 -14.98 -15.98
C ILE A 34 0.49 -13.59 -16.11
N HIS A 35 -0.13 -13.07 -15.04
CA HIS A 35 -0.79 -11.76 -15.05
C HIS A 35 0.10 -10.65 -14.51
N ALA A 36 0.96 -10.96 -13.53
CA ALA A 36 1.88 -10.01 -12.95
C ALA A 36 2.94 -10.69 -12.10
N ASP A 37 4.15 -10.14 -12.13
CA ASP A 37 5.22 -10.52 -11.20
C ASP A 37 4.95 -10.05 -9.76
N ALA A 38 5.76 -10.57 -8.83
CA ALA A 38 5.64 -10.27 -7.42
C ALA A 38 5.97 -8.80 -7.10
N GLU A 39 6.85 -8.15 -7.87
CA GLU A 39 7.29 -6.77 -7.66
C GLU A 39 6.18 -5.77 -8.01
N TYR A 40 5.52 -5.97 -9.14
CA TYR A 40 4.38 -5.19 -9.58
C TYR A 40 3.21 -5.34 -8.61
N ARG A 41 2.95 -6.56 -8.14
CA ARG A 41 1.93 -6.80 -7.10
C ARG A 41 2.29 -6.11 -5.78
N ALA A 42 3.57 -6.15 -5.36
CA ALA A 42 4.04 -5.42 -4.19
C ALA A 42 3.86 -3.90 -4.35
N HIS A 43 4.14 -3.37 -5.54
CA HIS A 43 3.92 -1.97 -5.88
C HIS A 43 2.44 -1.57 -5.77
N LEU A 44 1.54 -2.40 -6.30
CA LEU A 44 0.10 -2.16 -6.25
C LEU A 44 -0.45 -2.09 -4.82
N ILE A 45 0.13 -2.81 -3.85
CA ILE A 45 -0.27 -2.67 -2.43
C ILE A 45 -0.21 -1.21 -1.98
N GLY A 46 0.88 -0.49 -2.32
CA GLY A 46 1.04 0.92 -1.98
C GLY A 46 0.05 1.83 -2.73
N VAL A 47 -0.18 1.56 -4.02
CA VAL A 47 -1.11 2.34 -4.85
C VAL A 47 -2.54 2.21 -4.33
N MET A 48 -3.00 0.97 -4.12
CA MET A 48 -4.35 0.68 -3.66
C MET A 48 -4.58 1.22 -2.24
N ALA A 49 -3.58 1.12 -1.36
CA ALA A 49 -3.67 1.71 -0.02
C ALA A 49 -3.88 3.23 -0.07
N LYS A 50 -3.15 3.95 -0.93
CA LYS A 50 -3.34 5.40 -1.12
C LYS A 50 -4.74 5.74 -1.63
N GLN A 51 -5.23 5.00 -2.63
CA GLN A 51 -6.57 5.18 -3.17
C GLN A 51 -7.64 4.92 -2.11
N ALA A 52 -7.49 3.86 -1.31
CA ALA A 52 -8.41 3.54 -0.22
C ALA A 52 -8.45 4.65 0.85
N VAL A 53 -7.29 5.20 1.24
CA VAL A 53 -7.23 6.32 2.19
C VAL A 53 -7.85 7.59 1.60
N ALA A 54 -7.65 7.87 0.30
CA ALA A 54 -8.27 9.01 -0.37
C ALA A 54 -9.81 8.90 -0.36
N GLN A 55 -10.33 7.72 -0.70
CA GLN A 55 -11.77 7.44 -0.63
C GLN A 55 -12.31 7.54 0.80
N ALA A 56 -11.61 6.96 1.78
CA ALA A 56 -12.01 7.02 3.19
C ALA A 56 -12.02 8.44 3.77
N THR A 57 -11.24 9.36 3.19
CA THR A 57 -11.17 10.77 3.62
C THR A 57 -12.01 11.73 2.75
N GLY A 58 -12.79 11.21 1.79
CA GLY A 58 -13.65 12.03 0.93
C GLY A 58 -12.91 12.95 -0.03
N LYS A 59 -11.63 12.65 -0.32
CA LYS A 59 -10.77 13.43 -1.23
C LYS A 59 -10.65 12.78 -2.62
N ALA A 60 -11.77 12.27 -3.13
CA ALA A 60 -11.86 11.69 -4.46
C ALA A 60 -11.76 12.77 -5.54
#